data_AF-A0A956X9H1-F1
#
_entry.id   AF-A0A956X9H1-F1
#
_cell.length_a   1.000
_cell.length_b   1.000
_cell.length_c   1.000
_cell.angle_alpha   90.00
_cell.angle_beta   90.00
_cell.angle_gamma   90.00
#
_symmetry.space_group_name_H-M   'P 1'
#
loop_
_entity.id
_entity.type
_entity.pdbx_description
1 polymer ?
#
loop_
_entity_poly.entity_id
_entity_poly.type
_entity_poly.pdbx_seq_one_letter_code
_entity_poly.pdbx_strand_id
1 'polypeptide(L)'
;GHDISQGATDPASGTVALMEAARVLATYATDKLPITVRFALWGIEEIGLIGSTQYVAQHADELANLRFYLNMDMAGSLPNKGIVLNKWPELEPILAGWSAEMALPFGVEQSINAHSDHYPFLMAGVPTGGIGTVGGPARSGRGYAHTRYDTLDKTDMTSLREAAVLAARLAWRMANAAASGDWPARQRGRDVVAELLDNPDNKEEEAFFARLDAFYKQARAEGSE
;
A
#
# COMPACT_ATOMS: atom_id res chain seq x y z
N GLY A 1 9.51 19.19 2.81
CA GLY A 1 9.72 19.10 4.25
C GLY A 1 8.36 19.14 4.90
N HIS A 2 8.11 18.23 5.84
CA HIS A 2 6.86 18.18 6.59
C HIS A 2 6.80 19.28 7.63
N ASP A 3 5.74 20.07 7.56
CA ASP A 3 5.35 20.88 8.70
C ASP A 3 4.85 19.97 9.84
N ILE A 4 5.00 20.43 11.09
CA ILE A 4 4.32 19.80 12.22
C ILE A 4 2.81 20.02 12.06
N SER A 5 2.06 18.95 11.85
CA SER A 5 0.61 18.97 11.64
C SER A 5 -0.07 17.79 12.33
N GLN A 6 -1.40 17.69 12.21
CA GLN A 6 -2.15 16.54 12.70
C GLN A 6 -2.00 15.31 11.77
N GLY A 7 -1.52 15.50 10.53
CA GLY A 7 -1.42 14.44 9.53
C GLY A 7 -2.75 13.77 9.24
N ALA A 8 -3.85 14.54 9.27
CA ALA A 8 -5.20 13.99 9.26
C ALA A 8 -5.48 13.20 7.98
N THR A 9 -5.10 13.75 6.83
CA THR A 9 -5.15 13.05 5.54
C THR A 9 -3.97 12.11 5.40
N ASP A 10 -2.76 12.60 5.63
CA ASP A 10 -1.50 11.89 5.42
C ASP A 10 -0.74 11.70 6.76
N PRO A 11 -0.67 10.48 7.33
CA PRO A 11 -1.29 9.22 6.89
C PRO A 11 -2.48 8.78 7.78
N ALA A 12 -2.98 9.64 8.69
CA ALA A 12 -3.94 9.21 9.72
C ALA A 12 -5.24 8.67 9.13
N SER A 13 -5.71 9.22 8.00
CA SER A 13 -6.94 8.75 7.34
C SER A 13 -6.84 7.29 6.90
N GLY A 14 -5.69 6.90 6.33
CA GLY A 14 -5.39 5.53 5.94
C GLY A 14 -5.24 4.60 7.15
N THR A 15 -4.52 5.07 8.17
CA THR A 15 -4.34 4.36 9.45
C THR A 15 -5.67 4.01 10.12
N VAL A 16 -6.56 5.00 10.27
CA VAL A 16 -7.88 4.81 10.90
C VAL A 16 -8.74 3.85 10.07
N ALA A 17 -8.73 3.99 8.74
CA ALA A 17 -9.46 3.08 7.86
C ALA A 17 -8.91 1.64 7.95
N LEU A 18 -7.59 1.45 8.10
CA LEU A 18 -6.98 0.13 8.27
C LEU A 18 -7.39 -0.49 9.60
N MET A 19 -7.34 0.29 10.69
CA MET A 19 -7.78 -0.16 12.02
C MET A 19 -9.26 -0.56 12.02
N GLU A 20 -10.11 0.20 11.34
CA GLU A 20 -11.53 -0.14 11.23
C GLU A 20 -11.76 -1.40 10.37
N ALA A 21 -11.04 -1.56 9.26
CA ALA A 21 -11.08 -2.78 8.46
C ALA A 21 -10.64 -4.00 9.30
N ALA A 22 -9.58 -3.86 10.10
CA ALA A 22 -9.12 -4.88 11.03
C ALA A 22 -10.18 -5.21 12.08
N ARG A 23 -10.83 -4.20 12.68
CA ARG A 23 -11.91 -4.39 13.65
C ARG A 23 -13.10 -5.14 13.05
N VAL A 24 -13.51 -4.78 11.84
CA VAL A 24 -14.62 -5.45 11.11
C VAL A 24 -14.27 -6.91 10.84
N LEU A 25 -13.08 -7.19 10.30
CA LEU A 25 -12.65 -8.57 10.02
C LEU A 25 -12.51 -9.38 11.30
N ALA A 26 -11.96 -8.80 12.37
CA ALA A 26 -11.85 -9.44 13.67
C ALA A 26 -13.24 -9.81 14.25
N THR A 27 -14.24 -8.95 14.02
CA THR A 27 -15.61 -9.14 14.54
C THR A 27 -16.37 -10.22 13.76
N TYR A 28 -16.22 -10.28 12.44
CA TYR A 28 -17.13 -11.07 11.58
C TYR A 28 -16.48 -12.25 10.84
N ALA A 29 -15.14 -12.29 10.79
CA ALA A 29 -14.39 -13.13 9.86
C ALA A 29 -13.17 -13.84 10.47
N THR A 30 -12.79 -13.61 11.73
CA THR A 30 -11.59 -14.21 12.35
C THR A 30 -11.47 -15.71 12.09
N ASP A 31 -12.50 -16.49 12.44
CA ASP A 31 -12.47 -17.95 12.30
C ASP A 31 -12.82 -18.44 10.88
N LYS A 32 -13.01 -17.51 9.94
CA LYS A 32 -13.43 -17.80 8.57
C LYS A 32 -12.38 -17.41 7.53
N LEU A 33 -11.32 -16.70 7.92
CA LEU A 33 -10.21 -16.34 7.03
C LEU A 33 -9.34 -17.60 6.79
N PRO A 34 -9.22 -18.06 5.53
CA PRO A 34 -8.51 -19.31 5.23
C PRO A 34 -6.97 -19.13 5.17
N ILE A 35 -6.49 -17.89 5.22
CA ILE A 35 -5.08 -17.54 5.36
C ILE A 35 -4.92 -16.42 6.38
N THR A 36 -3.70 -16.24 6.88
CA THR A 36 -3.37 -15.12 7.77
C THR A 36 -3.50 -13.79 7.04
N VAL A 37 -4.24 -12.86 7.63
CA VAL A 37 -4.27 -11.44 7.23
C VAL A 37 -3.52 -10.64 8.29
N ARG A 38 -2.43 -9.98 7.89
CA ARG A 38 -1.58 -9.17 8.78
C ARG A 38 -1.88 -7.69 8.53
N PHE A 39 -2.21 -6.96 9.59
CA PHE A 39 -2.33 -5.50 9.56
C PHE A 39 -1.05 -4.90 10.12
N ALA A 40 -0.49 -3.91 9.43
CA ALA A 40 0.75 -3.26 9.83
C ALA A 40 0.59 -1.73 9.72
N LEU A 41 1.17 -1.02 10.68
CA LEU A 41 1.31 0.44 10.68
C LEU A 41 2.79 0.74 10.69
N TRP A 42 3.28 1.37 9.63
CA TRP A 42 4.71 1.62 9.46
C TRP A 42 5.11 2.95 10.10
N GLY A 43 6.23 2.92 10.82
CA GLY A 43 6.87 4.12 11.32
C GLY A 43 7.85 4.66 10.29
N ILE A 44 7.98 5.99 10.27
CA ILE A 44 9.05 6.68 9.53
C ILE A 44 8.99 6.40 8.01
N GLU A 45 7.78 6.35 7.46
CA GLU A 45 7.53 6.33 6.00
C GLU A 45 8.08 7.62 5.38
N GLU A 46 7.73 8.75 5.96
CA GLU A 46 7.96 10.11 5.44
C GLU A 46 9.43 10.54 5.33
N ILE A 47 10.35 9.80 5.94
CA ILE A 47 11.80 10.06 5.92
C ILE A 47 12.53 9.05 5.00
N GLY A 48 11.80 8.16 4.34
CA GLY A 48 12.34 7.20 3.37
C GLY A 48 11.98 5.75 3.65
N LEU A 49 10.70 5.48 3.97
CA LEU A 49 10.13 4.13 4.04
C LEU A 49 10.86 3.22 5.04
N ILE A 50 11.38 3.77 6.14
CA ILE A 50 12.32 3.04 7.00
C ILE A 50 11.65 1.83 7.64
N GLY A 51 10.43 1.99 8.16
CA GLY A 51 9.69 0.92 8.84
C GLY A 51 9.42 -0.27 7.92
N SER A 52 8.80 -0.02 6.76
CA SER A 52 8.48 -1.05 5.77
C SER A 52 9.74 -1.68 5.17
N THR A 53 10.78 -0.90 4.90
CA THR A 53 12.08 -1.40 4.41
C THR A 53 12.74 -2.33 5.42
N GLN A 54 12.76 -1.96 6.71
CA GLN A 54 13.31 -2.84 7.75
C GLN A 54 12.53 -4.13 7.88
N TYR A 55 11.20 -4.05 7.80
CA TYR A 55 10.36 -5.23 7.87
C TYR A 55 10.64 -6.19 6.70
N VAL A 56 10.71 -5.69 5.47
CA VAL A 56 11.04 -6.51 4.29
C VAL A 56 12.40 -7.18 4.45
N ALA A 57 13.40 -6.46 4.98
CA ALA A 57 14.73 -7.01 5.23
C ALA A 57 14.74 -8.10 6.30
N GLN A 58 13.99 -7.93 7.39
CA GLN A 58 13.94 -8.87 8.52
C GLN A 58 13.11 -10.12 8.23
N HIS A 59 12.14 -10.04 7.32
CA HIS A 59 11.23 -11.12 6.96
C HIS A 59 11.47 -11.65 5.54
N ALA A 60 12.69 -11.51 5.02
CA ALA A 60 13.03 -11.85 3.64
C ALA A 60 12.69 -13.30 3.25
N ASP A 61 12.79 -14.23 4.19
CA ASP A 61 12.45 -15.65 4.10
C ASP A 61 10.94 -15.91 4.14
N GLU A 62 10.14 -15.01 4.72
CA GLU A 62 8.68 -15.11 4.74
C GLU A 62 8.01 -14.51 3.49
N LEU A 63 8.70 -13.66 2.72
CA LEU A 63 8.08 -12.89 1.62
C LEU A 63 7.47 -13.78 0.53
N ALA A 64 8.02 -14.98 0.32
CA ALA A 64 7.46 -15.96 -0.62
C ALA A 64 6.06 -16.44 -0.24
N ASN A 65 5.66 -16.29 1.03
CA ASN A 65 4.33 -16.61 1.52
C ASN A 65 3.33 -15.45 1.37
N LEU A 66 3.80 -14.23 1.11
CA LEU A 66 2.93 -13.06 0.96
C LEU A 66 2.20 -13.09 -0.37
N ARG A 67 0.87 -13.11 -0.31
CA ARG A 67 0.00 -13.20 -1.49
C ARG A 67 -0.29 -11.85 -2.13
N PHE A 68 -0.38 -10.81 -1.31
CA PHE A 68 -0.59 -9.44 -1.72
C PHE A 68 -0.26 -8.49 -0.56
N TYR A 69 0.29 -7.33 -0.88
CA TYR A 69 0.42 -6.19 0.02
C TYR A 69 -0.52 -5.07 -0.46
N LEU A 70 -1.53 -4.75 0.34
CA LEU A 70 -2.49 -3.68 0.08
C LEU A 70 -2.12 -2.44 0.91
N ASN A 71 -1.63 -1.40 0.25
CA ASN A 71 -1.26 -0.15 0.87
C ASN A 71 -2.48 0.75 1.12
N MET A 72 -2.45 1.47 2.23
CA MET A 72 -3.54 2.35 2.68
C MET A 72 -2.99 3.72 3.06
N ASP A 73 -2.33 4.38 2.13
CA ASP A 73 -1.78 5.70 2.34
C ASP A 73 -2.75 6.77 1.84
N MET A 74 -3.10 7.70 2.72
CA MET A 74 -4.19 8.67 2.56
C MET A 74 -5.57 8.09 2.19
N ALA A 75 -5.74 6.77 2.17
CA ALA A 75 -6.89 6.08 1.57
C ALA A 75 -8.26 6.55 2.08
N GLY A 76 -8.31 6.98 3.36
CA GLY A 76 -9.52 7.51 3.99
C GLY A 76 -9.89 8.95 3.62
N SER A 77 -9.06 9.65 2.84
CA SER A 77 -9.26 11.05 2.42
C SER A 77 -9.32 11.23 0.91
N LEU A 78 -9.03 10.18 0.14
CA LEU A 78 -8.99 10.23 -1.33
C LEU A 78 -10.39 10.22 -1.97
N PRO A 79 -10.61 11.01 -3.04
CA PRO A 79 -11.78 10.87 -3.90
C PRO A 79 -11.66 9.64 -4.81
N ASN A 80 -12.79 9.20 -5.38
CA ASN A 80 -12.88 8.12 -6.39
C ASN A 80 -12.01 6.90 -6.05
N LYS A 81 -12.24 6.30 -4.87
CA LYS A 81 -11.41 5.22 -4.33
C LYS A 81 -11.46 4.00 -5.26
N GLY A 82 -10.29 3.58 -5.69
CA GLY A 82 -10.05 2.39 -6.50
C GLY A 82 -8.78 1.68 -6.08
N ILE A 83 -8.35 0.73 -6.88
CA ILE A 83 -7.11 -0.02 -6.64
C ILE A 83 -6.09 0.41 -7.69
N VAL A 84 -4.96 0.95 -7.23
CA VAL A 84 -3.80 1.19 -8.08
C VAL A 84 -2.82 0.05 -7.85
N LEU A 85 -2.71 -0.83 -8.84
CA LEU A 85 -1.80 -1.95 -8.83
C LEU A 85 -0.42 -1.52 -9.31
N ASN A 86 0.63 -2.10 -8.72
CA ASN A 86 2.00 -1.77 -9.08
C ASN A 86 2.52 -2.63 -10.24
N LYS A 87 1.74 -2.66 -11.34
CA LYS A 87 1.99 -3.44 -12.58
C LYS A 87 1.73 -4.94 -12.44
N TRP A 88 0.64 -5.36 -11.81
CA TRP A 88 0.12 -6.75 -11.86
C TRP A 88 -1.19 -6.82 -12.67
N PRO A 89 -1.14 -6.65 -14.01
CA PRO A 89 -2.35 -6.58 -14.85
C PRO A 89 -3.21 -7.84 -14.79
N GLU A 90 -2.63 -9.00 -14.46
CA GLU A 90 -3.36 -10.25 -14.28
C GLU A 90 -4.40 -10.20 -13.14
N LEU A 91 -4.29 -9.23 -12.22
CA LEU A 91 -5.28 -9.01 -11.16
C LEU A 91 -6.48 -8.16 -11.61
N GLU A 92 -6.40 -7.44 -12.73
CA GLU A 92 -7.49 -6.56 -13.17
C GLU A 92 -8.83 -7.31 -13.37
N PRO A 93 -8.88 -8.47 -14.05
CA PRO A 93 -10.15 -9.13 -14.30
C PRO A 93 -10.87 -9.58 -13.02
N ILE A 94 -10.13 -10.14 -12.06
CA ILE A 94 -10.71 -10.63 -10.80
C ILE A 94 -11.18 -9.45 -9.92
N LEU A 95 -10.43 -8.35 -9.89
CA LEU A 95 -10.81 -7.15 -9.15
C LEU A 95 -12.02 -6.45 -9.79
N ALA A 96 -12.08 -6.36 -11.11
CA ALA A 96 -13.24 -5.83 -11.83
C ALA A 96 -14.49 -6.70 -11.58
N GLY A 97 -14.35 -8.02 -11.57
CA GLY A 97 -15.41 -8.95 -11.18
C GLY A 97 -15.93 -8.67 -9.76
N TRP A 98 -15.03 -8.49 -8.80
CA TRP A 98 -15.42 -8.16 -7.43
C TRP A 98 -16.10 -6.81 -7.28
N SER A 99 -15.70 -5.79 -8.06
CA SER A 99 -16.39 -4.49 -8.12
C SER A 99 -17.88 -4.67 -8.43
N ALA A 100 -18.19 -5.51 -9.43
CA ALA A 100 -19.56 -5.85 -9.79
C ALA A 100 -20.27 -6.69 -8.72
N GLU A 101 -19.66 -7.78 -8.23
CA GLU A 101 -20.26 -8.68 -7.23
C GLU A 101 -20.57 -7.98 -5.91
N MET A 102 -19.74 -7.02 -5.51
CA MET A 102 -19.89 -6.30 -4.26
C MET A 102 -20.98 -5.23 -4.31
N ALA A 103 -21.49 -4.91 -5.51
CA ALA A 103 -22.28 -3.72 -5.78
C ALA A 103 -21.62 -2.45 -5.19
N LEU A 104 -20.28 -2.41 -5.26
CA LEU A 104 -19.45 -1.32 -4.74
C LEU A 104 -18.53 -0.92 -5.89
N PRO A 105 -18.94 0.01 -6.77
CA PRO A 105 -18.15 0.40 -7.92
C PRO A 105 -16.82 1.01 -7.49
N PHE A 106 -15.73 0.40 -7.92
CA PHE A 106 -14.38 0.93 -7.85
C PHE A 106 -13.64 0.62 -9.16
N GLY A 107 -12.69 1.47 -9.53
CA GLY A 107 -11.84 1.25 -10.70
C GLY A 107 -10.52 0.58 -10.34
N VAL A 108 -9.84 0.04 -11.36
CA VAL A 108 -8.51 -0.57 -11.24
C VAL A 108 -7.60 0.11 -12.25
N GLU A 109 -6.43 0.55 -11.78
CA GLU A 109 -5.39 1.19 -12.61
C GLU A 109 -4.02 0.60 -12.31
N GLN A 110 -3.05 0.88 -13.17
CA GLN A 110 -1.67 0.40 -13.06
C GLN A 110 -0.70 1.58 -12.96
N SER A 111 -0.05 1.74 -11.81
CA SER A 111 0.97 2.76 -11.63
C SER A 111 2.03 2.31 -10.63
N ILE A 112 3.26 2.76 -10.82
CA ILE A 112 4.32 2.64 -9.84
C ILE A 112 4.61 4.04 -9.31
N ASN A 113 4.78 4.15 -8.00
CA ASN A 113 5.45 5.28 -7.38
C ASN A 113 6.35 4.73 -6.27
N ALA A 114 7.50 5.34 -6.03
CA ALA A 114 8.38 4.92 -4.93
C ALA A 114 8.15 5.66 -3.61
N HIS A 115 7.03 6.35 -3.48
CA HIS A 115 6.77 7.31 -2.40
C HIS A 115 5.75 6.80 -1.38
N SER A 116 5.70 5.48 -1.13
CA SER A 116 4.88 4.91 -0.06
C SER A 116 5.30 3.47 0.26
N ASP A 117 4.83 2.93 1.39
CA ASP A 117 5.31 1.70 2.01
C ASP A 117 5.14 0.40 1.20
N HIS A 118 4.41 0.42 0.09
CA HIS A 118 4.36 -0.72 -0.83
C HIS A 118 5.66 -0.91 -1.61
N TYR A 119 6.46 0.14 -1.79
CA TYR A 119 7.61 0.13 -2.68
C TYR A 119 8.68 -0.90 -2.26
N PRO A 120 9.08 -1.04 -0.97
CA PRO A 120 10.01 -2.09 -0.56
C PRO A 120 9.50 -3.51 -0.83
N PHE A 121 8.18 -3.73 -0.75
CA PHE A 121 7.57 -5.02 -1.08
C PHE A 121 7.59 -5.28 -2.60
N LEU A 122 7.31 -4.25 -3.41
CA LEU A 122 7.45 -4.29 -4.87
C LEU A 122 8.89 -4.63 -5.27
N MET A 123 9.88 -3.99 -4.66
CA MET A 123 11.32 -4.26 -4.89
C MET A 123 11.68 -5.72 -4.57
N ALA A 124 11.02 -6.32 -3.58
CA ALA A 124 11.18 -7.73 -3.22
C ALA A 124 10.33 -8.69 -4.08
N GLY A 125 9.61 -8.16 -5.09
CA GLY A 125 8.78 -8.92 -6.03
C GLY A 125 7.41 -9.31 -5.50
N VAL A 126 7.01 -8.87 -4.31
CA VAL A 126 5.70 -9.20 -3.72
C VAL A 126 4.59 -8.50 -4.52
N PRO A 127 3.48 -9.20 -4.84
CA PRO A 127 2.31 -8.56 -5.44
C PRO A 127 1.81 -7.39 -4.60
N THR A 128 1.72 -6.21 -5.21
CA THR A 128 1.44 -4.96 -4.49
C THR A 128 0.41 -4.11 -5.21
N GLY A 129 -0.33 -3.35 -4.41
CA GLY A 129 -1.18 -2.26 -4.86
C GLY A 129 -1.69 -1.47 -3.66
N GLY A 130 -2.45 -0.41 -3.90
CA GLY A 130 -3.01 0.41 -2.84
C GLY A 130 -4.39 0.93 -3.15
N ILE A 131 -5.12 1.34 -2.11
CA ILE A 131 -6.34 2.12 -2.29
C ILE A 131 -5.92 3.54 -2.66
N GLY A 132 -6.20 3.92 -3.91
CA GLY A 132 -5.84 5.21 -4.48
C GLY A 132 -7.02 5.88 -5.19
N THR A 133 -6.81 7.09 -5.71
CA THR A 133 -7.78 7.72 -6.61
C THR A 133 -7.65 7.12 -8.01
N VAL A 134 -8.77 6.65 -8.57
CA VAL A 134 -8.87 6.08 -9.92
C VAL A 134 -9.88 6.87 -10.75
N GLY A 135 -9.65 7.01 -12.06
CA GLY A 135 -10.69 7.46 -13.00
C GLY A 135 -11.20 8.91 -12.80
N GLY A 136 -10.33 9.86 -12.48
CA GLY A 136 -10.66 11.28 -12.39
C GLY A 136 -9.48 12.15 -12.80
N PRO A 137 -9.65 13.48 -12.94
CA PRO A 137 -8.50 14.36 -13.03
C PRO A 137 -7.69 14.14 -11.75
N ALA A 138 -6.41 13.75 -11.91
CA ALA A 138 -5.49 13.75 -10.78
C ALA A 138 -5.64 15.11 -10.10
N ARG A 139 -6.06 15.14 -8.83
CA ARG A 139 -5.92 16.37 -8.05
C ARG A 139 -4.43 16.66 -8.10
N SER A 140 -4.05 17.67 -8.88
CA SER A 140 -2.64 17.94 -9.12
C SER A 140 -2.02 18.46 -7.82
N GLY A 141 -0.91 17.85 -7.43
CA GLY A 141 -0.16 18.21 -6.23
C GLY A 141 -0.66 17.54 -4.95
N ARG A 142 0.10 17.75 -3.88
CA ARG A 142 -0.07 17.15 -2.55
C ARG A 142 -1.25 17.71 -1.72
N GLY A 143 -2.05 18.61 -2.28
CA GLY A 143 -3.14 19.26 -1.54
C GLY A 143 -2.66 19.91 -0.24
N TYR A 144 -3.24 19.50 0.89
CA TYR A 144 -2.82 19.93 2.23
C TYR A 144 -1.74 19.03 2.85
N ALA A 145 -1.44 17.88 2.26
CA ALA A 145 -0.44 16.95 2.79
C ALA A 145 0.92 17.62 2.92
N HIS A 146 1.64 17.23 3.96
CA HIS A 146 2.95 17.78 4.36
C HIS A 146 2.93 19.26 4.72
N THR A 147 1.74 19.84 4.95
CA THR A 147 1.58 21.22 5.42
C THR A 147 0.97 21.27 6.81
N ARG A 148 1.16 22.37 7.53
CA ARG A 148 0.51 22.66 8.81
C ARG A 148 -1.03 22.68 8.74
N TYR A 149 -1.60 22.67 7.54
CA TYR A 149 -3.03 22.68 7.27
C TYR A 149 -3.61 21.27 7.04
N ASP A 150 -2.79 20.22 7.15
CA ASP A 150 -3.30 18.85 7.21
C ASP A 150 -3.93 18.58 8.58
N THR A 151 -5.17 19.01 8.72
CA THR A 151 -5.96 19.03 9.95
C THR A 151 -7.25 18.23 9.81
N LEU A 152 -7.86 17.85 10.94
CA LEU A 152 -9.02 16.94 10.98
C LEU A 152 -10.19 17.36 10.08
N ASP A 153 -10.39 18.66 9.84
CA ASP A 153 -11.42 19.19 8.94
C ASP A 153 -11.19 18.87 7.46
N LYS A 154 -10.05 18.28 7.09
CA LYS A 154 -9.76 17.77 5.74
C LYS A 154 -10.19 16.31 5.55
N THR A 155 -10.70 15.68 6.60
CA THR A 155 -11.23 14.31 6.55
C THR A 155 -12.73 14.32 6.82
N ASP A 156 -13.42 13.32 6.28
CA ASP A 156 -14.84 13.12 6.52
C ASP A 156 -15.16 11.65 6.80
N MET A 157 -16.22 11.42 7.59
CA MET A 157 -16.61 10.08 8.02
C MET A 157 -17.05 9.17 6.88
N THR A 158 -17.58 9.72 5.78
CA THR A 158 -17.99 8.92 4.63
C THR A 158 -16.77 8.35 3.95
N SER A 159 -15.77 9.20 3.65
CA SER A 159 -14.52 8.75 3.03
C SER A 159 -13.77 7.72 3.88
N LEU A 160 -13.68 7.93 5.19
CA LEU A 160 -13.06 6.97 6.11
C LEU A 160 -13.77 5.61 6.08
N ARG A 161 -15.11 5.61 6.08
CA ARG A 161 -15.92 4.38 6.03
C ARG A 161 -15.83 3.67 4.70
N GLU A 162 -15.85 4.41 3.59
CA GLU A 162 -15.68 3.83 2.25
C GLU A 162 -14.35 3.10 2.13
N ALA A 163 -13.25 3.72 2.60
CA ALA A 163 -11.93 3.12 2.59
C ALA A 163 -11.88 1.86 3.46
N ALA A 164 -12.42 1.91 4.68
CA ALA A 164 -12.47 0.76 5.58
C ALA A 164 -13.30 -0.41 5.02
N VAL A 165 -14.48 -0.12 4.43
CA VAL A 165 -15.36 -1.13 3.82
C VAL A 165 -14.69 -1.76 2.60
N LEU A 166 -14.08 -0.95 1.73
CA LEU A 166 -13.36 -1.44 0.57
C LEU A 166 -12.18 -2.33 1.00
N ALA A 167 -11.35 -1.87 1.94
CA ALA A 167 -10.22 -2.64 2.46
C ALA A 167 -10.63 -3.97 3.10
N ALA A 168 -11.64 -3.96 3.97
CA ALA A 168 -12.13 -5.18 4.63
C ALA A 168 -12.67 -6.20 3.62
N ARG A 169 -13.45 -5.73 2.64
CA ARG A 169 -14.02 -6.60 1.60
C ARG A 169 -12.95 -7.14 0.65
N LEU A 170 -11.97 -6.33 0.27
CA LEU A 170 -10.84 -6.77 -0.55
C LEU A 170 -9.99 -7.79 0.19
N ALA A 171 -9.58 -7.51 1.43
CA ALA A 171 -8.79 -8.44 2.23
C ALA A 171 -9.49 -9.79 2.40
N TRP A 172 -10.80 -9.80 2.68
CA TRP A 172 -11.60 -11.01 2.74
C TRP A 172 -11.57 -11.80 1.41
N ARG A 173 -11.80 -11.13 0.29
CA ARG A 173 -11.85 -11.76 -1.03
C ARG A 173 -10.49 -12.26 -1.51
N MET A 174 -9.45 -11.47 -1.31
CA MET A 174 -8.05 -11.83 -1.59
C MET A 174 -7.65 -13.06 -0.77
N ALA A 175 -7.98 -13.10 0.52
CA ALA A 175 -7.69 -14.26 1.37
C ALA A 175 -8.36 -15.54 0.86
N ASN A 176 -9.64 -15.46 0.47
CA ASN A 176 -10.37 -16.61 -0.05
C ASN A 176 -9.85 -17.06 -1.42
N ALA A 177 -9.62 -16.14 -2.36
CA ALA A 177 -9.08 -16.48 -3.68
C ALA A 177 -7.65 -17.04 -3.59
N ALA A 178 -6.84 -16.56 -2.66
CA ALA A 178 -5.50 -17.09 -2.45
C ALA A 178 -5.53 -18.53 -1.90
N ALA A 179 -6.48 -18.84 -1.01
CA ALA A 179 -6.65 -20.18 -0.45
C ALA A 179 -7.24 -21.18 -1.46
N SER A 180 -8.16 -20.76 -2.32
CA SER A 180 -8.76 -21.62 -3.35
C SER A 180 -7.85 -21.86 -4.55
N GLY A 181 -6.77 -21.09 -4.68
CA GLY A 181 -5.86 -21.13 -5.83
C GLY A 181 -6.27 -20.22 -7.00
N ASP A 182 -7.40 -19.52 -6.88
CA ASP A 182 -7.93 -18.60 -7.90
C ASP A 182 -7.18 -17.27 -7.98
N TRP A 183 -6.34 -16.95 -6.98
CA TRP A 183 -5.50 -15.76 -7.00
C TRP A 183 -4.39 -15.89 -8.05
N PRO A 184 -4.36 -15.05 -9.11
CA PRO A 184 -3.44 -15.25 -10.23
C PRO A 184 -2.04 -14.68 -9.96
N ALA A 185 -1.91 -13.67 -9.10
CA ALA A 185 -0.62 -13.04 -8.85
C ALA A 185 0.35 -13.94 -8.08
N ARG A 186 1.62 -13.85 -8.44
CA ARG A 186 2.74 -14.55 -7.81
C ARG A 186 3.89 -13.59 -7.57
N GLN A 187 4.76 -13.93 -6.62
CA GLN A 187 5.98 -13.19 -6.41
C GLN A 187 6.84 -13.22 -7.67
N ARG A 188 7.39 -12.06 -8.04
CA ARG A 188 8.30 -11.90 -9.19
C ARG A 188 9.74 -12.16 -8.77
N GLY A 189 10.52 -12.66 -9.72
CA GLY A 189 11.98 -12.69 -9.59
C GLY A 189 12.54 -11.26 -9.58
N ARG A 190 13.71 -11.08 -8.95
CA ARG A 190 14.37 -9.77 -8.86
C ARG A 190 14.75 -9.21 -10.23
N ASP A 191 15.06 -10.08 -11.18
CA ASP A 191 15.31 -9.76 -12.58
C ASP A 191 14.10 -9.09 -13.25
N VAL A 192 12.92 -9.67 -13.07
CA VAL A 192 11.66 -9.11 -13.60
C VAL A 192 11.33 -7.77 -12.96
N VAL A 193 11.57 -7.62 -11.64
CA VAL A 193 11.37 -6.35 -10.95
C VAL A 193 12.34 -5.29 -11.46
N ALA A 194 13.63 -5.63 -11.64
CA ALA A 194 14.62 -4.70 -12.18
C ALA A 194 14.26 -4.24 -13.60
N GLU A 195 13.81 -5.15 -14.47
CA GLU A 195 13.35 -4.79 -15.83
C GLU A 195 12.13 -3.86 -15.79
N LEU A 196 11.17 -4.13 -14.89
CA LEU A 196 9.98 -3.30 -14.72
C LEU A 196 10.34 -1.87 -14.30
N LEU A 197 11.38 -1.73 -13.48
CA LEU A 197 11.84 -0.45 -12.95
C LEU A 197 12.90 0.23 -13.83
N ASP A 198 13.47 -0.45 -14.82
CA ASP A 198 14.40 0.12 -15.80
C ASP A 198 13.68 1.01 -16.83
N ASN A 199 13.10 2.10 -16.36
CA ASN A 199 12.47 3.12 -17.18
C ASN A 199 12.81 4.53 -16.66
N PRO A 200 12.70 5.57 -17.51
CA PRO A 200 13.09 6.93 -17.12
C PRO A 200 12.40 7.46 -15.87
N ASP A 201 11.15 7.06 -15.62
CA ASP A 201 10.35 7.56 -14.50
C ASP A 201 10.86 7.02 -13.15
N ASN A 202 11.48 5.84 -13.14
CA ASN A 202 11.90 5.15 -11.92
C ASN A 202 13.41 5.24 -11.63
N LYS A 203 14.25 5.61 -12.61
CA LYS A 203 15.73 5.66 -12.46
C LYS A 203 16.21 6.66 -11.41
N GLU A 204 15.55 7.82 -11.31
CA GLU A 204 15.89 8.82 -10.29
C GLU A 204 15.55 8.31 -8.88
N GLU A 205 14.41 7.61 -8.74
CA GLU A 205 13.95 7.02 -7.49
C GLU A 205 14.88 5.88 -7.05
N GLU A 206 15.26 4.96 -7.96
CA GLU A 206 16.22 3.89 -7.66
C GLU A 206 17.57 4.44 -7.18
N ALA A 207 18.08 5.48 -7.83
CA ALA A 207 19.32 6.13 -7.43
C ALA A 207 19.20 6.83 -6.06
N PHE A 208 18.02 7.32 -5.69
CA PHE A 208 17.76 7.85 -4.35
C PHE A 208 17.79 6.73 -3.29
N PHE A 209 17.04 5.64 -3.49
CA PHE A 209 17.00 4.54 -2.53
C PHE A 209 18.35 3.83 -2.39
N ALA A 210 19.13 3.69 -3.47
CA ALA A 210 20.48 3.17 -3.40
C ALA A 210 21.41 4.03 -2.52
N ARG A 211 21.28 5.37 -2.59
CA ARG A 211 22.03 6.30 -1.73
C ARG A 211 21.57 6.21 -0.28
N LEU A 212 20.26 6.09 -0.05
CA LEU A 212 19.69 5.93 1.28
C LEU A 212 20.17 4.64 1.96
N ASP A 213 20.16 3.53 1.23
CA ASP A 213 20.68 2.24 1.69
C ASP A 213 22.17 2.30 2.02
N ALA A 214 22.98 2.95 1.17
CA ALA A 214 24.40 3.14 1.42
C ALA A 214 24.64 3.95 2.70
N PHE A 215 23.88 5.03 2.89
CA PHE A 215 23.95 5.86 4.08
C PHE A 215 23.62 5.07 5.36
N TYR A 216 22.53 4.31 5.38
CA TYR A 216 22.16 3.52 6.56
C TYR A 216 23.12 2.36 6.84
N LYS A 217 23.68 1.73 5.79
CA LYS A 217 24.73 0.71 5.97
C LYS A 217 25.97 1.30 6.63
N GLN A 218 26.40 2.50 6.21
CA GLN A 218 27.51 3.21 6.81
C GLN A 218 27.23 3.57 8.28
N ALA A 219 26.09 4.21 8.57
CA ALA A 219 25.73 4.61 9.92
C ALA A 219 25.65 3.43 10.91
N ARG A 220 25.19 2.26 10.45
CA ARG A 220 25.16 1.04 11.28
C ARG A 220 26.54 0.48 11.58
N ALA A 221 27.45 0.53 10.61
CA ALA A 221 28.83 0.11 10.80
C ALA A 221 29.56 1.04 11.80
N GLU A 222 29.26 2.34 11.79
CA GLU A 222 29.84 3.33 12.70
C GLU A 222 29.23 3.29 14.12
N GLY A 223 27.95 2.93 14.26
CA GLY A 223 27.27 2.84 15.56
C GLY A 223 27.44 1.51 16.32
N SER A 224 28.31 0.62 15.84
CA SER A 224 28.61 -0.68 16.47
C SER A 224 30.03 -0.76 17.09
N GLU A 225 30.73 0.38 17.18
CA GLU A 225 31.90 0.62 18.05
C GLU A 225 31.49 1.28 19.38
#